data_AF-A0A7W1PHF8-F1
#
_entry.id   AF-A0A7W1PHF8-F1
#
_cell.length_a   1.000
_cell.length_b   1.000
_cell.length_c   1.000
_cell.angle_alpha   90.00
_cell.angle_beta   90.00
_cell.angle_gamma   90.00
#
_symmetry.space_group_name_H-M   'P 1'
#
loop_
_entity.id
_entity.type
_entity.pdbx_description
1 polymer ?
#
loop_
_entity_poly.entity_id
_entity_poly.type
_entity_poly.pdbx_seq_one_letter_code
_entity_poly.pdbx_strand_id
1 'polypeptide(L)'
;MHARTGLLGFFLATVLIAIAYGSAFIPGGTPGWAPWLMAVGTAMAMVSAMLFGASRADRALGPLAWVFGAAFVVIAGGFCLALALTPPAGGEPIWFGLPRRAAILIYGIGLLPVFLLPVAYAMTFDRVTLSDADLASFRARLGEIRQRGATPPAGVASDGRDGGIGTSGSGGSVR
;
A
#
# COMPACT_ATOMS: atom_id res chain seq x y z
N MET A 1 9.54 14.23 -10.97
CA MET A 1 10.86 14.12 -10.29
C MET A 1 11.15 12.72 -9.73
N HIS A 2 10.16 11.96 -9.26
CA HIS A 2 10.34 10.65 -8.62
C HIS A 2 10.96 9.54 -9.49
N ALA A 3 10.69 9.53 -10.80
CA ALA A 3 11.28 8.55 -11.72
C ALA A 3 12.80 8.64 -11.80
N ARG A 4 13.36 9.87 -11.74
CA ARG A 4 14.82 10.08 -11.72
C ARG A 4 15.43 9.56 -10.42
N THR A 5 14.74 9.75 -9.30
CA THR A 5 15.18 9.25 -7.98
C THR A 5 15.20 7.73 -7.94
N GLY A 6 14.15 7.06 -8.47
CA GLY A 6 14.11 5.60 -8.57
C GLY A 6 15.19 5.04 -9.48
N LEU A 7 15.42 5.65 -10.65
CA LEU A 7 16.46 5.23 -11.57
C LEU A 7 17.87 5.40 -10.98
N LEU A 8 18.15 6.55 -10.36
CA LEU A 8 19.44 6.82 -9.72
C LEU A 8 19.68 5.87 -8.54
N GLY A 9 18.62 5.58 -7.78
CA GLY A 9 18.68 4.59 -6.70
C GLY A 9 18.99 3.18 -7.21
N PHE A 10 18.34 2.76 -8.31
CA PHE A 10 18.58 1.45 -8.93
C PHE A 10 19.99 1.35 -9.51
N PHE A 11 20.48 2.41 -10.17
CA PHE A 11 21.84 2.48 -10.67
C PHE A 11 22.86 2.38 -9.52
N LEU A 12 22.68 3.16 -8.45
CA LEU A 12 23.55 3.10 -7.28
C LEU A 12 23.55 1.70 -6.65
N ALA A 13 22.37 1.11 -6.47
CA ALA A 13 22.23 -0.26 -5.97
C ALA A 13 23.02 -1.27 -6.81
N THR A 14 22.93 -1.16 -8.15
CA THR A 14 23.66 -2.01 -9.09
C THR A 14 25.17 -1.85 -8.93
N VAL A 15 25.66 -0.61 -8.79
CA VAL A 15 27.08 -0.33 -8.54
C VAL A 15 27.54 -0.94 -7.21
N LEU A 16 26.76 -0.80 -6.14
CA LEU A 16 27.09 -1.40 -4.84
C LEU A 16 27.20 -2.92 -4.91
N ILE A 17 26.24 -3.57 -5.58
CA ILE A 17 26.24 -5.04 -5.80
C ILE A 17 27.44 -5.45 -6.65
N ALA A 18 27.75 -4.72 -7.72
CA ALA A 18 28.89 -5.00 -8.58
C ALA A 18 30.23 -4.87 -7.84
N ILE A 19 30.39 -3.86 -6.98
CA ILE A 19 31.58 -3.69 -6.14
C ILE A 19 31.68 -4.83 -5.11
N ALA A 20 30.58 -5.16 -4.43
CA ALA A 20 30.54 -6.25 -3.48
C ALA A 20 30.91 -7.59 -4.13
N TYR A 21 30.32 -7.89 -5.29
CA TYR A 21 30.61 -9.11 -6.03
C TYR A 21 32.04 -9.12 -6.58
N GLY A 22 32.49 -8.01 -7.16
CA GLY A 22 33.85 -7.86 -7.70
C GLY A 22 34.93 -8.05 -6.63
N SER A 23 34.63 -7.72 -5.38
CA SER A 23 35.55 -7.92 -4.25
C SER A 23 35.90 -9.40 -4.00
N ALA A 24 35.08 -10.34 -4.45
CA ALA A 24 35.35 -11.78 -4.33
C ALA A 24 36.55 -12.25 -5.16
N PHE A 25 36.99 -11.46 -6.16
CA PHE A 25 38.14 -11.79 -7.01
C PHE A 25 39.45 -11.18 -6.50
N ILE A 26 39.44 -10.47 -5.37
CA ILE A 26 40.65 -9.85 -4.80
C ILE A 26 41.53 -10.95 -4.17
N PRO A 27 42.83 -11.01 -4.51
CA PRO A 27 43.78 -11.89 -3.84
C PRO A 27 43.84 -11.59 -2.34
N GLY A 28 43.63 -12.59 -1.49
CA GLY A 28 43.54 -12.42 -0.03
C GLY A 28 42.15 -12.67 0.56
N GLY A 29 41.14 -12.94 -0.28
CA GLY A 29 39.79 -13.32 0.13
C GLY A 29 38.84 -12.14 0.22
N THR A 30 37.57 -12.45 0.51
CA THR A 30 36.49 -11.46 0.49
C THR A 30 36.64 -10.46 1.65
N PRO A 31 36.71 -9.15 1.37
CA PRO A 31 36.77 -8.13 2.41
C PRO A 31 35.53 -8.13 3.30
N GLY A 32 35.70 -7.86 4.60
CA GLY A 32 34.61 -7.87 5.58
C GLY A 32 33.49 -6.86 5.33
N TRP A 33 33.72 -5.81 4.51
CA TRP A 33 32.71 -4.82 4.12
C TRP A 33 31.81 -5.30 2.96
N ALA A 34 32.24 -6.29 2.18
CA ALA A 34 31.54 -6.71 0.96
C ALA A 34 30.13 -7.27 1.23
N PRO A 35 29.90 -8.12 2.25
CA PRO A 35 28.56 -8.58 2.58
C PRO A 35 27.59 -7.45 2.93
N TRP A 36 28.07 -6.38 3.57
CA TRP A 36 27.25 -5.22 3.93
C TRP A 36 26.83 -4.43 2.70
N LEU A 37 27.75 -4.19 1.76
CA LEU A 37 27.42 -3.58 0.47
C LEU A 37 26.42 -4.41 -0.31
N MET A 38 26.56 -5.74 -0.31
CA MET A 38 25.63 -6.65 -0.97
C MET A 38 24.24 -6.57 -0.36
N ALA A 39 24.13 -6.59 0.97
CA ALA A 39 22.88 -6.47 1.71
C ALA A 39 22.15 -5.15 1.42
N VAL A 40 22.86 -4.02 1.57
CA VAL A 40 22.31 -2.68 1.34
C VAL A 40 21.95 -2.49 -0.14
N GLY A 41 22.83 -2.90 -1.05
CA GLY A 41 22.60 -2.80 -2.50
C GLY A 41 21.37 -3.60 -2.93
N THR A 42 21.20 -4.83 -2.45
CA THR A 42 20.03 -5.67 -2.80
C THR A 42 18.73 -5.06 -2.28
N ALA A 43 18.71 -4.61 -1.01
CA ALA A 43 17.54 -3.95 -0.45
C ALA A 43 17.19 -2.65 -1.19
N MET A 44 18.21 -1.87 -1.55
CA MET A 44 18.06 -0.63 -2.32
C MET A 44 17.53 -0.91 -3.73
N ALA A 45 18.00 -1.97 -4.40
CA ALA A 45 17.53 -2.36 -5.73
C ALA A 45 16.03 -2.72 -5.70
N MET A 46 15.60 -3.51 -4.71
CA MET A 46 14.18 -3.90 -4.56
C MET A 46 13.29 -2.67 -4.37
N VAL A 47 13.65 -1.77 -3.45
CA VAL A 47 12.85 -0.57 -3.16
C VAL A 47 12.86 0.41 -4.34
N SER A 48 14.00 0.55 -5.03
CA SER A 48 14.10 1.39 -6.23
C SER A 48 13.24 0.87 -7.38
N ALA A 49 13.17 -0.46 -7.55
CA ALA A 49 12.29 -1.09 -8.54
C ALA A 49 10.81 -0.84 -8.21
N MET A 50 10.41 -0.97 -6.94
CA MET A 50 9.06 -0.62 -6.48
C MET A 50 8.75 0.86 -6.73
N LEU A 51 9.68 1.76 -6.41
CA LEU A 51 9.54 3.19 -6.61
C LEU A 51 9.41 3.55 -8.10
N PHE A 52 10.19 2.88 -8.95
CA PHE A 52 10.09 3.02 -10.40
C PHE A 52 8.72 2.57 -10.91
N GLY A 53 8.20 1.43 -10.43
CA GLY A 53 6.85 0.95 -10.72
C GLY A 53 5.76 1.94 -10.30
N ALA A 54 5.84 2.48 -9.08
CA ALA A 54 4.89 3.46 -8.56
C ALA A 54 4.93 4.80 -9.33
N SER A 55 6.11 5.20 -9.82
CA SER A 55 6.28 6.47 -10.54
C SER A 55 5.58 6.51 -11.91
N ARG A 56 5.23 5.36 -12.51
CA ARG A 56 4.46 5.29 -13.75
C ARG A 56 3.03 5.82 -13.63
N ALA A 57 2.51 5.97 -12.41
CA ALA A 57 1.14 6.41 -12.17
C ALA A 57 0.96 7.95 -12.22
N ASP A 58 2.02 8.73 -12.51
CA ASP A 58 2.05 10.21 -12.52
C ASP A 58 1.47 10.88 -11.26
N ARG A 59 1.39 10.13 -10.16
CA ARG A 59 0.89 10.59 -8.87
C ARG A 59 2.05 10.82 -7.91
N ALA A 60 1.93 11.88 -7.11
CA ALA A 60 2.85 12.11 -6.01
C ALA A 60 2.80 10.93 -5.03
N LEU A 61 3.98 10.45 -4.59
CA LEU A 61 4.09 9.28 -3.73
C LEU A 61 3.43 9.47 -2.36
N GLY A 62 3.29 10.71 -1.88
CA GLY A 62 2.53 11.02 -0.65
C GLY A 62 2.94 10.13 0.54
N PRO A 63 1.97 9.64 1.34
CA PRO A 63 2.22 8.70 2.45
C PRO A 63 2.91 7.39 2.03
N LEU A 64 2.83 6.99 0.76
CA LEU A 64 3.46 5.76 0.26
C LEU A 64 4.99 5.82 0.31
N ALA A 65 5.58 7.03 0.24
CA ALA A 65 7.01 7.20 0.42
C ALA A 65 7.49 6.71 1.80
N TRP A 66 6.67 6.89 2.84
CA TRP A 66 6.96 6.37 4.18
C TRP A 66 6.99 4.84 4.20
N VAL A 67 6.05 4.20 3.50
CA VAL A 67 5.94 2.74 3.41
C VAL A 67 7.15 2.16 2.68
N PHE A 68 7.60 2.79 1.60
CA PHE A 68 8.82 2.38 0.90
C PHE A 68 10.08 2.58 1.77
N GLY A 69 10.16 3.67 2.53
CA GLY A 69 11.23 3.88 3.50
C GLY A 69 11.23 2.82 4.60
N ALA A 70 10.06 2.49 5.15
CA ALA A 70 9.91 1.44 6.15
C ALA A 70 10.31 0.06 5.59
N ALA A 71 9.89 -0.27 4.36
CA ALA A 71 10.29 -1.51 3.70
C ALA A 71 11.82 -1.58 3.51
N PHE A 72 12.46 -0.48 3.10
CA PHE A 72 13.91 -0.40 2.99
C PHE A 72 14.59 -0.68 4.33
N VAL A 73 14.15 -0.01 5.40
CA VAL A 73 14.72 -0.18 6.75
C VAL A 73 14.55 -1.61 7.24
N VAL A 74 13.38 -2.21 7.04
CA VAL A 74 13.11 -3.59 7.44
C VAL A 74 14.01 -4.57 6.69
N ILE A 75 14.10 -4.44 5.36
CA ILE A 75 14.87 -5.38 4.52
C ILE A 75 16.38 -5.19 4.74
N ALA A 76 16.88 -3.97 4.59
CA ALA A 76 18.30 -3.66 4.78
C ALA A 76 18.73 -3.93 6.22
N GLY A 77 17.94 -3.48 7.20
CA GLY A 77 18.19 -3.71 8.61
C GLY A 77 18.18 -5.21 8.96
N GLY A 78 17.23 -5.97 8.44
CA GLY A 78 17.17 -7.42 8.65
C GLY A 78 18.38 -8.15 8.08
N PHE A 79 18.83 -7.82 6.87
CA PHE A 79 20.03 -8.43 6.29
C PHE A 79 21.30 -8.03 7.05
N CYS A 80 21.46 -6.74 7.37
CA CYS A 80 22.59 -6.25 8.17
C CYS A 80 22.61 -6.89 9.55
N LEU A 81 21.45 -7.06 10.20
CA LEU A 81 21.34 -7.72 11.51
C LEU A 81 21.68 -9.22 11.41
N ALA A 82 21.21 -9.89 10.36
CA ALA A 82 21.54 -11.30 10.11
C ALA A 82 23.05 -11.50 9.85
N LEU A 83 23.71 -10.55 9.19
CA LEU A 83 25.16 -10.54 8.98
C LEU A 83 25.94 -10.24 10.28
N ALA A 84 25.42 -9.34 11.12
CA ALA A 84 26.04 -8.97 12.39
C ALA A 84 26.02 -10.09 13.43
N LEU A 85 25.02 -10.96 13.39
CA LEU A 85 24.93 -12.12 14.28
C LEU A 85 26.04 -13.10 13.97
N THR A 86 26.76 -13.61 14.96
CA THR A 86 27.77 -14.67 14.78
C THR A 86 27.13 -15.98 14.31
N PRO A 87 27.83 -16.84 13.54
CA PRO A 87 27.32 -18.17 13.23
C PRO A 87 27.01 -18.97 14.51
N PRO A 88 25.95 -19.82 14.50
CA PRO A 88 25.59 -20.60 15.67
C PRO A 88 26.77 -21.45 16.15
N ALA A 89 27.23 -21.20 17.38
CA ALA A 89 27.89 -22.23 18.16
C ALA A 89 26.81 -23.17 18.74
N GLY A 90 27.11 -24.46 18.90
CA GLY A 90 26.12 -25.43 19.39
C GLY A 90 25.43 -24.96 20.67
N GLY A 91 24.10 -25.11 20.75
CA GLY A 91 23.29 -24.71 21.91
C GLY A 91 22.64 -23.32 21.83
N GLU A 92 22.59 -22.68 20.66
CA GLU A 92 21.98 -21.35 20.51
C GLU A 92 20.47 -21.34 20.83
N PRO A 93 19.95 -20.27 21.50
CA PRO A 93 18.52 -20.12 21.77
C PRO A 93 17.68 -20.17 20.50
N ILE A 94 16.71 -21.09 20.49
CA ILE A 94 15.78 -21.28 19.38
C ILE A 94 14.62 -20.29 19.52
N TRP A 95 14.36 -19.51 18.47
CA TRP A 95 13.23 -18.58 18.40
C TRP A 95 12.14 -19.21 17.53
N PHE A 96 10.97 -19.51 18.11
CA PHE A 96 9.83 -20.12 17.41
C PHE A 96 10.18 -21.38 16.61
N GLY A 97 11.11 -22.21 17.11
CA GLY A 97 11.55 -23.43 16.42
C GLY A 97 12.69 -23.23 15.41
N LEU A 98 13.21 -22.01 15.25
CA LEU A 98 14.28 -21.68 14.29
C LEU A 98 15.52 -21.08 14.98
N PRO A 99 16.73 -21.29 14.42
CA PRO A 99 17.91 -20.51 14.80
C PRO A 99 17.66 -19.01 14.62
N ARG A 100 18.26 -18.17 15.47
CA ARG A 100 17.99 -16.72 15.52
C ARG A 100 18.13 -16.02 14.15
N ARG A 101 19.19 -16.35 13.41
CA ARG A 101 19.39 -15.83 12.04
C ARG A 101 18.23 -16.20 11.11
N ALA A 102 17.79 -17.46 11.12
CA ALA A 102 16.67 -17.91 10.29
C ALA A 102 15.37 -17.23 10.70
N ALA A 103 15.12 -17.07 12.00
CA ALA A 103 13.96 -16.33 12.50
C ALA A 103 13.94 -14.87 12.01
N ILE A 104 15.09 -14.17 12.00
CA ILE A 104 15.18 -12.79 11.49
C ILE A 104 14.91 -12.74 9.97
N LEU A 105 15.49 -13.66 9.20
CA LEU A 105 15.26 -13.71 7.76
C LEU A 105 13.78 -14.02 7.44
N ILE A 106 13.19 -15.01 8.11
CA ILE A 106 11.83 -15.46 7.82
C ILE A 106 10.80 -14.44 8.35
N TYR A 107 10.87 -14.09 9.64
CA TYR A 107 9.87 -13.24 10.26
C TYR A 107 10.13 -11.75 10.01
N GLY A 108 11.40 -11.33 10.05
CA GLY A 108 11.78 -9.93 9.86
C GLY A 108 11.80 -9.52 8.38
N ILE A 109 12.46 -10.28 7.51
CA ILE A 109 12.60 -9.90 6.10
C ILE A 109 11.45 -10.48 5.24
N GLY A 110 11.03 -11.70 5.52
CA GLY A 110 9.96 -12.35 4.74
C GLY A 110 8.55 -11.89 5.14
N LEU A 111 8.23 -11.95 6.43
CA LEU A 111 6.86 -11.76 6.90
C LEU A 111 6.52 -10.29 7.23
N LEU A 112 7.39 -9.56 7.92
CA LEU A 112 7.10 -8.19 8.37
C LEU A 112 6.73 -7.24 7.22
N PRO A 113 7.38 -7.27 6.03
CA PRO A 113 7.00 -6.37 4.94
C PRO A 113 5.60 -6.62 4.38
N VAL A 114 5.04 -7.82 4.54
CA VAL A 114 3.67 -8.13 4.08
C VAL A 114 2.64 -7.29 4.84
N PHE A 115 2.91 -6.98 6.10
CA PHE A 115 2.04 -6.13 6.93
C PHE A 115 2.14 -4.65 6.60
N LEU A 116 3.16 -4.22 5.84
CA LEU A 116 3.27 -2.82 5.41
C LEU A 116 2.13 -2.43 4.45
N LEU A 117 1.63 -3.35 3.63
CA LEU A 117 0.54 -3.09 2.69
C LEU A 117 -0.79 -2.75 3.40
N PRO A 118 -1.28 -3.56 4.35
CA PRO A 118 -2.45 -3.21 5.17
C PRO A 118 -2.30 -1.88 5.91
N VAL A 119 -1.11 -1.59 6.46
CA VAL A 119 -0.83 -0.32 7.13
C VAL A 119 -0.88 0.85 6.15
N ALA A 120 -0.26 0.70 4.98
CA ALA A 120 -0.32 1.69 3.90
C ALA A 120 -1.76 1.95 3.46
N TYR A 121 -2.56 0.89 3.35
CA TYR A 121 -3.97 0.96 3.02
C TYR A 121 -4.75 1.71 4.09
N ALA A 122 -4.59 1.36 5.37
CA ALA A 122 -5.24 2.05 6.48
C ALA A 122 -4.88 3.54 6.54
N MET A 123 -3.61 3.88 6.31
CA MET A 123 -3.14 5.28 6.24
C MET A 123 -3.71 6.05 5.03
N THR A 124 -4.08 5.35 3.97
CA THR A 124 -4.65 5.97 2.76
C THR A 124 -6.18 5.96 2.78
N PHE A 125 -6.79 5.18 3.68
CA PHE A 125 -8.24 5.00 3.76
C PHE A 125 -8.97 6.33 3.92
N ASP A 126 -8.54 7.17 4.87
CA ASP A 126 -9.11 8.51 5.12
C ASP A 126 -9.10 9.45 3.91
N ARG A 127 -8.23 9.20 2.92
CA ARG A 127 -8.15 10.00 1.68
C ARG A 127 -9.03 9.47 0.55
N VAL A 128 -9.44 8.21 0.63
CA VAL A 128 -10.22 7.53 -0.42
C VAL A 128 -11.69 7.42 -0.03
N THR A 129 -12.00 7.34 1.27
CA THR A 129 -13.37 7.50 1.78
C THR A 129 -13.72 8.97 2.03
N LEU A 130 -14.98 9.34 1.77
CA LEU A 130 -15.51 10.67 2.08
C LEU A 130 -15.25 11.00 3.55
N SER A 131 -14.69 12.17 3.83
CA SER A 131 -14.52 12.63 5.21
C SER A 131 -15.89 12.78 5.88
N ASP A 132 -15.93 12.73 7.22
CA ASP A 132 -17.17 12.98 7.97
C ASP A 132 -17.80 14.34 7.63
N ALA A 133 -16.97 15.34 7.31
CA ALA A 133 -17.40 16.65 6.86
C ALA A 133 -18.05 16.61 5.46
N ASP A 134 -17.50 15.82 4.55
CA ASP A 134 -18.09 15.62 3.22
C ASP A 134 -19.40 14.82 3.29
N LEU A 135 -19.46 13.81 4.17
CA LEU A 135 -20.68 13.06 4.45
C LEU A 135 -21.77 13.94 5.07
N ALA A 136 -21.41 14.83 6.01
CA ALA A 136 -22.33 15.80 6.60
C ALA A 136 -22.87 16.79 5.55
N SER A 137 -21.97 17.31 4.70
CA SER A 137 -22.34 18.21 3.60
C SER A 137 -23.23 17.54 2.57
N PHE A 138 -22.96 16.27 2.25
CA PHE A 138 -23.79 15.48 1.34
C PHE A 138 -25.18 15.20 1.91
N ARG A 139 -25.26 14.86 3.22
CA ARG A 139 -26.53 14.68 3.94
C ARG A 139 -27.36 15.97 3.98
N ALA A 140 -26.73 17.12 4.19
CA ALA A 140 -27.39 18.43 4.17
C ALA A 140 -28.01 18.72 2.78
N ARG A 141 -27.23 18.51 1.70
CA ARG A 141 -27.71 18.70 0.31
C ARG A 141 -28.85 17.76 -0.06
N LEU A 142 -28.81 16.50 0.38
CA LEU A 142 -29.93 15.57 0.17
C LEU A 142 -31.19 15.99 0.92
N GLY A 143 -31.05 16.58 2.11
CA GLY A 143 -32.16 17.18 2.86
C GLY A 143 -32.84 18.31 2.08
N GLU A 144 -32.05 19.21 1.48
CA GLU A 144 -32.55 20.31 0.65
C GLU A 144 -33.28 19.83 -0.62
N ILE A 145 -32.73 18.82 -1.32
CA ILE A 145 -33.37 18.24 -2.51
C ILE A 145 -34.70 17.56 -2.13
N ARG A 146 -34.73 16.82 -1.01
CA ARG A 146 -35.96 16.21 -0.50
C ARG A 146 -37.02 17.27 -0.17
N GLN A 147 -36.64 18.40 0.44
CA GLN A 147 -37.56 19.49 0.74
C GLN A 147 -38.07 20.20 -0.52
N ARG A 148 -37.21 20.41 -1.54
CA ARG A 148 -37.64 20.95 -2.84
C ARG A 148 -38.57 20.00 -3.59
N GLY A 149 -38.33 18.69 -3.51
CA GLY A 149 -39.21 17.68 -4.10
C GLY A 149 -40.53 17.49 -3.33
N ALA A 150 -40.53 17.76 -2.02
CA ALA A 150 -41.73 17.71 -1.16
C ALA A 150 -42.60 18.97 -1.26
N THR A 151 -42.13 20.02 -1.94
CA THR A 151 -42.93 21.20 -2.26
C THR A 151 -43.58 20.97 -3.62
N PRO A 152 -44.86 20.54 -3.70
CA PRO A 152 -45.54 20.43 -4.97
C PRO A 152 -45.53 21.80 -5.66
N PRO A 153 -45.28 21.86 -6.99
CA PRO A 153 -45.25 23.12 -7.71
C PRO A 153 -46.52 23.91 -7.44
N ALA A 154 -46.38 25.15 -6.98
CA ALA A 154 -47.45 26.07 -6.55
C ALA A 154 -48.42 26.51 -7.68
N GLY A 155 -48.50 25.73 -8.76
CA GLY A 155 -49.33 25.98 -9.93
C GLY A 155 -50.10 24.75 -10.43
N VAL A 156 -50.00 23.59 -9.79
CA VAL A 156 -50.98 22.51 -10.04
C VAL A 156 -52.18 22.78 -9.16
N ALA A 157 -52.88 23.87 -9.47
CA ALA A 157 -54.29 23.96 -9.15
C ALA A 157 -54.91 22.66 -9.67
N SER A 158 -55.50 21.89 -8.78
CA SER A 158 -56.42 20.82 -9.12
C SER A 158 -57.55 21.46 -9.95
N ASP A 159 -57.36 21.50 -11.27
CA ASP A 159 -58.44 21.74 -12.22
C ASP A 159 -59.42 20.59 -11.99
N GLY A 160 -60.47 20.89 -11.22
CA GLY A 160 -61.55 20.00 -10.87
C GLY A 160 -62.35 19.65 -12.11
N ARG A 161 -61.79 18.77 -12.95
CA ARG A 161 -62.55 17.98 -13.90
C ARG A 161 -62.80 16.62 -13.31
N ASP A 162 -63.90 16.58 -12.57
CA ASP A 162 -64.81 15.44 -12.55
C ASP A 162 -64.98 14.89 -13.97
N GLY A 163 -64.34 13.76 -14.23
CA GLY A 163 -64.50 12.97 -15.43
C GLY A 163 -64.60 11.51 -14.99
N GLY A 164 -65.78 11.13 -14.52
CA GLY A 164 -66.09 9.77 -14.13
C GLY A 164 -65.73 8.79 -15.25
N ILE A 165 -64.79 7.88 -14.96
CA ILE A 165 -64.59 6.67 -15.76
C ILE A 165 -65.03 5.52 -14.87
N GLY A 166 -66.10 4.87 -15.34
CA GLY A 166 -66.89 3.90 -14.62
C GLY A 166 -66.10 2.68 -14.15
N THR A 167 -66.59 2.18 -13.03
CA THR A 167 -66.40 0.81 -12.58
C THR A 167 -67.05 -0.16 -13.56
N SER A 168 -66.22 -0.89 -14.30
CA SER A 168 -66.53 -2.19 -14.91
C SER A 168 -65.18 -2.92 -14.95
N GLY A 169 -64.95 -3.97 -14.17
CA GLY A 169 -65.75 -5.19 -14.15
C GLY A 169 -65.00 -6.24 -14.97
N SER A 170 -64.95 -7.48 -14.49
CA SER A 170 -64.27 -8.67 -15.07
C SER A 170 -62.77 -8.77 -14.73
N GLY A 171 -62.27 -9.76 -13.98
CA GLY A 171 -62.64 -11.18 -13.97
C GLY A 171 -61.58 -11.94 -14.77
N GLY A 172 -60.62 -12.59 -14.09
CA GLY A 172 -59.53 -13.27 -14.79
C GLY A 172 -58.63 -14.10 -13.88
N SER A 173 -59.16 -15.21 -13.38
CA SER A 173 -58.41 -16.36 -12.88
C SER A 173 -57.71 -17.06 -14.04
N VAL A 174 -56.38 -17.16 -14.03
CA VAL A 174 -55.66 -18.26 -14.70
C VAL A 174 -54.43 -18.61 -13.86
N ARG A 175 -54.55 -19.77 -13.21
CA ARG A 175 -53.57 -20.83 -12.90
C ARG A 175 -52.10 -20.47 -12.74
#